data_AF-A0A8T4G2Z3-F1
#
_entry.id   AF-A0A8T4G2Z3-F1
#
_cell.length_a   1.000
_cell.length_b   1.000
_cell.length_c   1.000
_cell.angle_alpha   90.00
_cell.angle_beta   90.00
_cell.angle_gamma   90.00
#
_symmetry.space_group_name_H-M   'P 1'
#
loop_
_entity.id
_entity.type
_entity.pdbx_description
1 polymer ?
#
loop_
_entity_poly.entity_id
_entity_poly.type
_entity_poly.pdbx_seq_one_letter_code
_entity_poly.pdbx_strand_id
1 'polypeptide(L)'
;MLDMILDGIELITIIGLFVILLLAVKFRELFIEKYPQLKKFYDIILASITLDFVSEFFYLPDYVTLPLSEQQLEEIQLIGDLIYAVSVFLFIIGFGFLFSTVLKKYELIPVVMEFKEEKIKSEALKQLSPGVYLCNNEGECYLLFLELLKERPGLIISRKPAAIIKKKFGLKETPILWLSKIEGDNTVYPTRLNYLMHVLVDFMKKENIPKVVLLDGIEYLILENGFDAVFKFLTKLKDYAIMNNAIILVPIIKDVHDEREVALITREFTNVRDIGC
;
A
#
# COMPACT_ATOMS: atom_id res chain seq x y z
N MET A 1 -48.98 -8.88 -23.88
CA MET A 1 -48.55 -9.50 -22.60
C MET A 1 -47.04 -9.48 -22.49
N LEU A 2 -46.31 -9.89 -23.53
CA LEU A 2 -44.85 -9.77 -23.59
C LEU A 2 -44.38 -8.30 -23.56
N ASP A 3 -44.99 -7.44 -24.37
CA ASP A 3 -44.62 -6.00 -24.43
C ASP A 3 -44.83 -5.30 -23.08
N MET A 4 -46.00 -5.50 -22.47
CA MET A 4 -46.30 -4.99 -21.11
C MET A 4 -45.31 -5.48 -20.03
N ILE A 5 -44.72 -6.67 -20.20
CA ILE A 5 -43.69 -7.19 -19.27
C ILE A 5 -42.35 -6.51 -19.53
N LEU A 6 -41.98 -6.32 -20.80
CA LEU A 6 -40.75 -5.64 -21.21
C LEU A 6 -40.74 -4.18 -20.73
N ASP A 7 -41.84 -3.44 -20.97
CA ASP A 7 -42.01 -2.06 -20.50
C ASP A 7 -41.89 -1.96 -18.96
N GLY A 8 -42.42 -2.96 -18.26
CA GLY A 8 -42.34 -3.04 -16.80
C GLY A 8 -40.91 -3.27 -16.28
N ILE A 9 -40.11 -4.08 -16.98
CA ILE A 9 -38.70 -4.32 -16.65
C ILE A 9 -37.88 -3.06 -16.88
N GLU A 10 -38.12 -2.35 -17.98
CA GLU A 10 -37.38 -1.12 -18.29
C GLU A 10 -37.67 -0.02 -17.27
N LEU A 11 -38.94 0.18 -16.91
CA LEU A 11 -39.32 1.14 -15.88
C LEU A 11 -38.64 0.85 -14.53
N ILE A 12 -38.58 -0.41 -14.12
CA ILE A 12 -37.87 -0.82 -12.90
C ILE A 12 -36.37 -0.51 -13.01
N THR A 13 -35.78 -0.73 -14.19
CA THR A 13 -34.35 -0.49 -14.44
C THR A 13 -34.02 1.00 -14.35
N ILE A 14 -34.82 1.87 -14.98
CA ILE A 14 -34.67 3.33 -14.91
C ILE A 14 -34.83 3.83 -13.47
N ILE A 15 -35.82 3.34 -12.72
CA ILE A 15 -36.00 3.69 -11.31
C ILE A 15 -34.79 3.23 -10.49
N GLY A 16 -34.30 2.01 -10.74
CA GLY A 16 -33.10 1.47 -10.10
C GLY A 16 -31.87 2.35 -10.34
N LEU A 17 -31.62 2.71 -11.60
CA LEU A 17 -30.52 3.61 -12.00
C LEU A 17 -30.64 4.98 -11.35
N PHE A 18 -31.85 5.56 -11.30
CA PHE A 18 -32.10 6.83 -10.63
C PHE A 18 -31.78 6.76 -9.14
N VAL A 19 -32.20 5.69 -8.45
CA VAL A 19 -31.87 5.47 -7.03
C VAL A 19 -30.36 5.32 -6.84
N ILE A 20 -29.68 4.55 -7.69
CA ILE A 20 -28.21 4.38 -7.64
C ILE A 20 -27.53 5.73 -7.82
N LEU A 21 -27.95 6.55 -8.80
CA LEU A 21 -27.40 7.88 -9.06
C LEU A 21 -27.58 8.79 -7.84
N LEU A 22 -28.77 8.83 -7.23
CA LEU A 22 -29.03 9.63 -6.03
C LEU A 22 -28.14 9.20 -4.86
N LEU A 23 -27.98 7.89 -4.64
CA LEU A 23 -27.11 7.38 -3.58
C LEU A 23 -25.63 7.72 -3.88
N ALA A 24 -25.18 7.57 -5.12
CA ALA A 24 -23.82 7.89 -5.54
C ALA A 24 -23.50 9.39 -5.35
N VAL A 25 -24.43 10.29 -5.69
CA VAL A 25 -24.25 11.73 -5.41
C VAL A 25 -24.24 12.00 -3.91
N LYS A 26 -25.21 11.46 -3.16
CA LYS A 26 -25.37 11.69 -1.72
C LYS A 26 -24.17 11.25 -0.90
N PHE A 27 -23.57 10.11 -1.21
CA PHE A 27 -22.46 9.54 -0.44
C PHE A 27 -21.08 9.99 -0.92
N ARG A 28 -21.00 10.79 -1.99
CA ARG A 28 -19.74 11.19 -2.62
C ARG A 28 -18.80 11.88 -1.64
N GLU A 29 -19.27 12.92 -0.94
CA GLU A 29 -18.41 13.70 -0.05
C GLU A 29 -17.85 12.84 1.09
N LEU A 30 -18.71 12.08 1.76
CA LEU A 30 -18.33 11.18 2.84
C LEU A 30 -17.34 10.10 2.38
N PHE A 31 -17.54 9.55 1.18
CA PHE A 31 -16.64 8.55 0.62
C PHE A 31 -15.27 9.13 0.30
N ILE A 32 -15.21 10.31 -0.33
CA ILE A 32 -13.95 10.97 -0.72
C ILE A 32 -13.18 11.43 0.53
N GLU A 33 -13.87 11.91 1.56
CA GLU A 33 -13.24 12.28 2.83
C GLU A 33 -12.55 11.07 3.48
N LYS A 34 -13.20 9.90 3.46
CA LYS A 34 -12.68 8.68 4.07
C LYS A 34 -11.65 7.95 3.20
N TYR A 35 -11.75 8.06 1.87
CA TYR A 35 -10.91 7.36 0.91
C TYR A 35 -10.42 8.30 -0.20
N PRO A 36 -9.61 9.33 0.11
CA PRO A 36 -9.20 10.36 -0.84
C PRO A 36 -8.48 9.79 -2.08
N GLN A 37 -7.73 8.70 -1.91
CA GLN A 37 -7.05 7.97 -2.98
C GLN A 37 -8.01 7.38 -4.02
N LEU A 38 -9.25 7.03 -3.63
CA LEU A 38 -10.27 6.48 -4.51
C LEU A 38 -11.14 7.55 -5.18
N LYS A 39 -10.83 8.84 -5.01
CA LYS A 39 -11.60 9.94 -5.61
C LYS A 39 -11.77 9.79 -7.13
N LYS A 40 -10.69 9.47 -7.84
CA LYS A 40 -10.73 9.32 -9.31
C LYS A 40 -11.65 8.19 -9.74
N PHE A 41 -11.57 7.03 -9.07
CA PHE A 41 -12.48 5.92 -9.30
C PHE A 41 -13.93 6.36 -9.10
N TYR A 42 -14.22 7.00 -7.96
CA TYR A 42 -15.58 7.39 -7.61
C TYR A 42 -16.16 8.39 -8.62
N ASP A 43 -15.39 9.41 -8.99
CA ASP A 43 -15.83 10.45 -9.94
C ASP A 43 -16.10 9.85 -11.34
N ILE A 44 -15.30 8.88 -11.78
CA ILE A 44 -15.49 8.21 -13.09
C ILE A 44 -16.72 7.31 -13.07
N ILE A 45 -16.95 6.55 -11.99
CA ILE A 45 -18.15 5.72 -11.84
C ILE A 45 -19.40 6.59 -11.77
N LEU A 46 -19.36 7.72 -11.05
CA LEU A 46 -20.48 8.64 -11.00
C LEU A 46 -20.80 9.22 -12.39
N ALA A 47 -19.78 9.60 -13.17
CA ALA A 47 -19.97 10.06 -14.54
C ALA A 47 -20.56 8.97 -15.45
N SER A 48 -20.08 7.73 -15.32
CA SER A 48 -20.61 6.56 -16.03
C SER A 48 -22.11 6.36 -15.73
N ILE A 49 -22.50 6.26 -14.46
CA ILE A 49 -23.90 6.08 -14.05
C ILE A 49 -24.77 7.25 -14.51
N THR A 50 -24.23 8.48 -14.51
CA THR A 50 -24.96 9.65 -15.00
C THR A 50 -25.23 9.56 -16.50
N LEU A 51 -24.23 9.18 -17.31
CA LEU A 51 -24.42 9.02 -18.75
C LEU A 51 -25.37 7.87 -19.07
N ASP A 52 -25.25 6.75 -18.34
CA ASP A 52 -26.14 5.60 -18.45
C ASP A 52 -27.61 6.00 -18.21
N PHE A 53 -27.86 6.73 -17.12
CA PHE A 53 -29.18 7.28 -16.84
C PHE A 53 -29.66 8.27 -17.90
N VAL A 54 -28.76 9.07 -18.49
CA VAL A 54 -29.12 10.02 -19.57
C VAL A 54 -29.45 9.29 -20.87
N SER A 55 -28.77 8.18 -21.21
CA SER A 55 -29.08 7.42 -22.42
C SER A 55 -30.51 6.86 -22.43
N GLU A 56 -31.06 6.50 -21.27
CA GLU A 56 -32.45 6.00 -21.15
C GLU A 56 -33.48 6.99 -21.69
N PHE A 57 -33.22 8.31 -21.63
CA PHE A 57 -34.15 9.32 -22.14
C PHE A 57 -34.28 9.30 -23.67
N PHE A 58 -33.31 8.73 -24.39
CA PHE A 58 -33.35 8.62 -25.85
C PHE A 58 -34.24 7.46 -26.33
N TYR A 59 -34.63 6.55 -25.45
CA TYR A 59 -35.58 5.47 -25.73
C TYR A 59 -37.03 5.81 -25.34
N LEU A 60 -37.25 6.95 -24.66
CA LEU A 60 -38.60 7.43 -24.32
C LEU A 60 -39.61 7.49 -25.49
N PRO A 61 -39.22 7.83 -26.73
CA PRO A 61 -40.14 7.80 -27.86
C PRO A 61 -40.80 6.44 -28.15
N ASP A 62 -40.18 5.33 -27.72
CA ASP A 62 -40.78 3.98 -27.87
C ASP A 62 -42.00 3.78 -26.96
N TYR A 63 -42.09 4.57 -25.87
CA TYR A 63 -43.15 4.49 -24.86
C TYR A 63 -44.21 5.58 -24.98
N VAL A 64 -43.91 6.64 -25.74
CA VAL A 64 -44.76 7.83 -25.85
C VAL A 64 -45.07 8.11 -27.31
N THR A 65 -46.35 8.26 -27.65
CA THR A 65 -46.76 8.61 -29.01
C THR A 65 -46.28 10.01 -29.38
N LEU A 66 -45.21 10.09 -30.16
CA LEU A 66 -44.66 11.32 -30.71
C LEU A 66 -44.83 11.34 -32.24
N PRO A 67 -45.06 12.50 -32.87
CA PRO A 67 -45.19 12.61 -34.33
C PRO A 67 -43.81 12.59 -35.01
N LEU A 68 -43.06 11.51 -34.81
CA LEU A 68 -41.73 11.29 -35.38
C LEU A 68 -41.82 10.29 -36.54
N SER A 69 -41.02 10.50 -37.58
CA SER A 69 -40.83 9.48 -38.61
C SER A 69 -39.94 8.34 -38.09
N GLU A 70 -40.02 7.17 -38.73
CA GLU A 70 -39.15 6.03 -38.39
C GLU A 70 -37.66 6.41 -38.47
N GLN A 71 -37.27 7.20 -39.48
CA GLN A 71 -35.91 7.70 -39.62
C GLN A 71 -35.48 8.58 -38.43
N GLN A 72 -36.37 9.45 -37.95
CA GLN A 72 -36.06 10.31 -36.80
C GLN A 72 -35.91 9.50 -35.50
N LEU A 73 -36.70 8.43 -35.36
CA LEU A 73 -36.59 7.53 -34.22
C LEU A 73 -35.23 6.81 -34.20
N GLU A 74 -34.81 6.27 -35.34
CA GLU A 74 -33.50 5.61 -35.49
C GLU A 74 -32.33 6.57 -35.19
N GLU A 75 -32.41 7.82 -35.65
CA GLU A 75 -31.39 8.84 -35.37
C GLU A 75 -31.28 9.18 -33.88
N ILE A 76 -32.41 9.25 -33.17
CA ILE A 76 -32.44 9.51 -31.71
C ILE A 76 -31.87 8.31 -30.95
N GLN A 77 -32.28 7.10 -31.30
CA GLN A 77 -31.79 5.87 -30.66
C GLN A 77 -30.29 5.70 -30.83
N LEU A 78 -29.75 6.01 -32.02
CA LEU A 78 -28.31 5.96 -32.27
C LEU A 78 -27.51 6.90 -31.36
N ILE A 79 -28.06 8.05 -31.00
CA ILE A 79 -27.44 8.96 -30.02
C ILE A 79 -27.47 8.33 -28.62
N GLY A 80 -28.59 7.73 -28.23
CA GLY A 80 -28.74 6.98 -26.98
C GLY A 80 -27.71 5.86 -26.86
N ASP A 81 -27.59 5.02 -27.90
CA ASP A 81 -26.59 3.94 -28.01
C ASP A 81 -25.16 4.45 -27.84
N LEU A 82 -24.82 5.59 -28.45
CA LEU A 82 -23.49 6.17 -28.34
C LEU A 82 -23.20 6.64 -26.91
N ILE A 83 -24.18 7.30 -26.25
CA ILE A 83 -24.05 7.75 -24.86
C ILE A 83 -23.89 6.54 -23.93
N TYR A 84 -24.70 5.49 -24.13
CA TYR A 84 -24.60 4.23 -23.40
C TYR A 84 -23.22 3.57 -23.60
N ALA A 85 -22.72 3.50 -24.83
CA ALA A 85 -21.40 2.94 -25.10
C ALA A 85 -20.28 3.70 -24.37
N VAL A 86 -20.37 5.03 -24.29
CA VAL A 86 -19.44 5.86 -23.51
C VAL A 86 -19.60 5.60 -22.02
N SER A 87 -20.82 5.42 -21.51
CA SER A 87 -21.10 5.10 -20.11
C SER A 87 -20.39 3.80 -19.69
N VAL A 88 -20.49 2.75 -20.51
CA VAL A 88 -19.86 1.44 -20.31
C VAL A 88 -18.34 1.56 -20.36
N PHE A 89 -17.79 2.33 -21.31
CA PHE A 89 -16.35 2.55 -21.40
C PHE A 89 -15.80 3.25 -20.15
N LEU A 90 -16.49 4.27 -19.65
CA LEU A 90 -16.13 4.94 -18.39
C LEU A 90 -16.25 3.98 -17.20
N PHE A 91 -17.25 3.11 -17.17
CA PHE A 91 -17.39 2.11 -16.11
C PHE A 91 -16.16 1.19 -16.04
N ILE A 92 -15.72 0.68 -17.19
CA ILE A 92 -14.53 -0.17 -17.31
C ILE A 92 -13.27 0.58 -16.84
N ILE A 93 -13.10 1.83 -17.27
CA ILE A 93 -11.99 2.69 -16.81
C ILE A 93 -12.04 2.88 -15.29
N GLY A 94 -13.23 3.15 -14.74
CA GLY A 94 -13.46 3.28 -13.31
C GLY A 94 -12.97 2.05 -12.56
N PHE A 95 -13.40 0.85 -12.98
CA PHE A 95 -12.92 -0.40 -12.41
C PHE A 95 -11.40 -0.57 -12.51
N GLY A 96 -10.78 -0.18 -13.64
CA GLY A 96 -9.32 -0.16 -13.78
C GLY A 96 -8.64 0.75 -12.73
N PHE A 97 -9.20 1.93 -12.47
CA PHE A 97 -8.72 2.83 -11.41
C PHE A 97 -8.91 2.26 -10.01
N LEU A 98 -10.02 1.57 -9.74
CA LEU A 98 -10.24 0.88 -8.47
C LEU A 98 -9.14 -0.14 -8.21
N PHE A 99 -8.92 -1.08 -9.14
CA PHE A 99 -7.94 -2.13 -8.97
C PHE A 99 -6.52 -1.58 -8.89
N SER A 100 -6.15 -0.64 -9.76
CA SER A 100 -4.81 -0.04 -9.71
C SER A 100 -4.56 0.70 -8.39
N THR A 101 -5.57 1.36 -7.80
CA THR A 101 -5.41 2.06 -6.52
C THR A 101 -5.38 1.09 -5.33
N VAL A 102 -6.26 0.08 -5.32
CA VAL A 102 -6.30 -0.91 -4.24
C VAL A 102 -5.05 -1.78 -4.26
N LEU A 103 -4.61 -2.22 -5.44
CA LEU A 103 -3.44 -3.08 -5.61
C LEU A 103 -2.11 -2.32 -5.47
N LYS A 104 -2.08 -1.00 -5.69
CA LYS A 104 -0.90 -0.18 -5.34
C LYS A 104 -0.48 -0.29 -3.89
N LYS A 105 -1.43 -0.45 -2.96
CA LYS A 105 -1.12 -0.69 -1.54
C LYS A 105 -0.44 -2.05 -1.30
N TYR A 106 -0.54 -2.96 -2.27
CA TYR A 106 0.12 -4.27 -2.29
C TYR A 106 1.31 -4.31 -3.25
N GLU A 107 1.77 -3.17 -3.79
CA GLU A 107 3.02 -3.14 -4.54
C GLU A 107 4.15 -3.59 -3.61
N LEU A 108 4.71 -4.76 -3.94
CA LEU A 108 5.85 -5.33 -3.24
C LEU A 108 6.96 -4.30 -3.18
N ILE A 109 7.49 -4.05 -1.98
CA ILE A 109 8.62 -3.16 -1.75
C ILE A 109 9.68 -3.36 -2.84
N PRO A 110 10.09 -2.28 -3.55
CA PRO A 110 11.05 -2.42 -4.63
C PRO A 110 12.39 -2.87 -4.06
N VAL A 111 13.06 -3.76 -4.79
CA VAL A 111 14.40 -4.21 -4.43
C VAL A 111 15.37 -3.34 -5.18
N VAL A 112 15.98 -2.38 -4.49
CA VAL A 112 16.87 -1.41 -5.13
C VAL A 112 18.23 -1.38 -4.46
N MET A 113 19.26 -1.43 -5.30
CA MET A 113 20.65 -1.21 -4.91
C MET A 113 20.92 0.29 -4.93
N GLU A 114 21.17 0.89 -3.77
CA GLU A 114 21.43 2.33 -3.65
C GLU A 114 22.76 2.72 -4.30
N PHE A 115 23.85 2.03 -3.94
CA PHE A 115 25.21 2.37 -4.35
C PHE A 115 25.75 1.40 -5.42
N LYS A 116 25.16 1.43 -6.63
CA LYS A 116 25.51 0.50 -7.72
C LYS A 116 26.99 0.57 -8.15
N GLU A 117 27.63 1.73 -7.99
CA GLU A 117 28.98 2.02 -8.48
C GLU A 117 30.07 1.91 -7.39
N GLU A 118 29.72 1.99 -6.10
CA GLU A 118 30.67 1.94 -4.98
C GLU A 118 30.78 0.52 -4.40
N LYS A 119 31.34 -0.42 -5.17
CA LYS A 119 31.64 -1.77 -4.67
C LYS A 119 32.96 -1.80 -3.88
N ILE A 120 33.02 -1.11 -2.75
CA ILE A 120 34.10 -1.32 -1.78
C ILE A 120 33.69 -2.47 -0.88
N LYS A 121 34.29 -3.65 -1.10
CA LYS A 121 34.09 -4.81 -0.21
C LYS A 121 34.70 -4.50 1.15
N SER A 122 33.87 -4.13 2.12
CA SER A 122 34.31 -3.98 3.51
C SER A 122 34.57 -5.35 4.10
N GLU A 123 35.82 -5.60 4.50
CA GLU A 123 36.24 -6.86 5.12
C GLU A 123 35.51 -7.14 6.45
N ALA A 124 35.09 -6.08 7.15
CA ALA A 124 34.32 -6.14 8.39
C ALA A 124 32.89 -6.69 8.17
N LEU A 125 32.29 -6.43 7.00
CA LEU A 125 30.93 -6.91 6.68
C LEU A 125 30.87 -8.40 6.33
N LYS A 126 32.00 -9.02 5.94
CA LYS A 126 32.06 -10.46 5.60
C LYS A 126 31.73 -11.37 6.80
N GLN A 127 31.78 -10.84 8.02
CA GLN A 127 31.57 -11.60 9.24
C GLN A 127 30.12 -11.62 9.72
N LEU A 128 29.24 -10.79 9.15
CA LEU A 128 27.82 -10.76 9.53
C LEU A 128 27.08 -11.93 8.88
N SER A 129 26.71 -12.90 9.69
CA SER A 129 25.77 -13.95 9.31
C SER A 129 24.34 -13.38 9.17
N PRO A 130 23.44 -14.07 8.45
CA PRO A 130 22.03 -13.70 8.43
C PRO A 130 21.41 -13.75 9.83
N GLY A 131 20.55 -12.79 10.14
CA GLY A 131 19.92 -12.69 11.46
C GLY A 131 19.47 -11.28 11.84
N VAL A 132 19.19 -11.11 13.13
CA VAL A 132 18.81 -9.83 13.75
C VAL A 132 19.93 -9.39 14.68
N TYR A 133 20.38 -8.15 14.52
CA TYR A 133 21.45 -7.54 15.30
C TYR A 133 20.99 -6.27 15.98
N LEU A 134 21.46 -6.09 17.22
CA LEU A 134 21.17 -4.93 18.04
C LEU A 134 22.29 -3.90 17.93
N CYS A 135 21.92 -2.63 17.78
CA CYS A 135 22.84 -1.51 17.93
C CYS A 135 22.51 -0.72 19.19
N ASN A 136 23.53 -0.17 19.84
CA ASN A 136 23.36 0.57 21.10
C ASN A 136 22.76 1.97 20.89
N ASN A 137 22.78 2.46 19.65
CA ASN A 137 22.13 3.72 19.28
C ASN A 137 21.80 3.72 17.79
N GLU A 138 20.94 4.68 17.44
CA GLU A 138 20.48 4.94 16.07
C GLU A 138 21.66 5.18 15.09
N GLY A 139 22.68 5.95 15.50
CA GLY A 139 23.80 6.31 14.64
C GLY A 139 24.69 5.11 14.25
N GLU A 140 25.00 4.23 15.21
CA GLU A 140 25.76 3.00 14.99
C GLU A 140 25.06 2.08 13.98
N CYS A 141 23.74 1.89 14.15
CA CYS A 141 22.93 1.09 13.22
C CYS A 141 22.90 1.68 11.82
N TYR A 142 22.82 3.00 11.71
CA TYR A 142 22.77 3.67 10.42
C TYR A 142 24.08 3.60 9.66
N LEU A 143 25.22 3.77 10.33
CA LEU A 143 26.54 3.61 9.70
C LEU A 143 26.69 2.19 9.16
N LEU A 144 26.37 1.18 9.96
CA LEU A 144 26.43 -0.21 9.52
C LEU A 144 25.45 -0.50 8.37
N PHE A 145 24.25 0.08 8.41
CA PHE A 145 23.26 -0.05 7.34
C PHE A 145 23.77 0.53 6.02
N LEU A 146 24.38 1.72 6.04
CA LEU A 146 24.94 2.36 4.84
C LEU A 146 26.09 1.55 4.24
N GLU A 147 26.92 0.94 5.08
CA GLU A 147 27.97 0.03 4.63
C GLU A 147 27.37 -1.23 3.96
N LEU A 148 26.32 -1.83 4.55
CA LEU A 148 25.62 -2.98 3.96
C LEU A 148 24.88 -2.65 2.65
N LEU A 149 24.38 -1.42 2.51
CA LEU A 149 23.71 -0.94 1.29
C LEU A 149 24.60 -0.92 0.04
N LYS A 150 25.93 -0.95 0.21
CA LYS A 150 26.88 -1.04 -0.91
C LYS A 150 26.84 -2.40 -1.60
N GLU A 151 26.46 -3.45 -0.87
CA GLU A 151 26.46 -4.83 -1.37
C GLU A 151 25.07 -5.44 -1.49
N ARG A 152 24.07 -4.86 -0.81
CA ARG A 152 22.74 -5.44 -0.67
C ARG A 152 21.65 -4.40 -0.83
N PRO A 153 20.50 -4.74 -1.44
CA PRO A 153 19.32 -3.88 -1.39
C PRO A 153 18.84 -3.72 0.04
N GLY A 154 18.42 -2.50 0.38
CA GLY A 154 17.98 -2.19 1.74
C GLY A 154 16.52 -1.76 1.85
N LEU A 155 15.98 -1.88 3.05
CA LEU A 155 14.68 -1.33 3.44
C LEU A 155 14.80 -0.68 4.81
N ILE A 156 14.25 0.52 4.95
CA ILE A 156 14.18 1.22 6.24
C ILE A 156 12.74 1.24 6.73
N ILE A 157 12.55 0.94 8.01
CA ILE A 157 11.32 1.13 8.75
C ILE A 157 11.67 2.12 9.86
N SER A 158 11.00 3.26 9.90
CA SER A 158 11.31 4.30 10.88
C SER A 158 10.07 5.06 11.30
N ARG A 159 10.07 5.64 12.50
CA ARG A 159 9.07 6.64 12.91
C ARG A 159 9.30 8.01 12.26
N LYS A 160 10.44 8.22 11.61
CA LYS A 160 10.74 9.49 10.93
C LYS A 160 10.21 9.43 9.50
N PRO A 161 9.56 10.50 9.00
CA PRO A 161 9.13 10.56 7.60
C PRO A 161 10.28 10.30 6.62
N ALA A 162 9.98 9.62 5.52
CA ALA A 162 10.96 9.23 4.50
C ALA A 162 11.80 10.40 3.98
N ALA A 163 11.20 11.58 3.79
CA ALA A 163 11.92 12.78 3.33
C ALA A 163 13.06 13.20 4.26
N ILE A 164 12.88 13.06 5.58
CA ILE A 164 13.90 13.41 6.57
C ILE A 164 15.06 12.42 6.50
N ILE A 165 14.76 11.13 6.42
CA ILE A 165 15.74 10.04 6.37
C ILE A 165 16.55 10.10 5.07
N LYS A 166 15.88 10.25 3.92
CA LYS A 166 16.54 10.40 2.62
C LYS A 166 17.52 11.56 2.61
N LYS A 167 17.10 12.72 3.12
CA LYS A 167 17.97 13.90 3.22
C LYS A 167 19.15 13.68 4.17
N LYS A 168 18.91 13.06 5.33
CA LYS A 168 19.94 12.81 6.35
C LYS A 168 21.03 11.84 5.86
N PHE A 169 20.65 10.82 5.08
CA PHE A 169 21.56 9.76 4.64
C PHE A 169 21.95 9.81 3.16
N GLY A 170 21.48 10.81 2.41
CA GLY A 170 21.76 10.92 0.98
C GLY A 170 21.12 9.80 0.15
N LEU A 171 20.06 9.17 0.64
CA LEU A 171 19.39 8.05 -0.04
C LEU A 171 18.44 8.58 -1.11
N LYS A 172 18.51 7.99 -2.30
CA LYS A 172 17.68 8.31 -3.45
C LYS A 172 16.61 7.24 -3.64
N GLU A 173 17.02 5.98 -3.77
CA GLU A 173 16.17 4.89 -4.23
C GLU A 173 15.71 3.94 -3.12
N THR A 174 16.44 3.86 -2.01
CA THR A 174 16.16 2.96 -0.89
C THR A 174 14.71 3.16 -0.39
N PRO A 175 13.87 2.11 -0.38
CA PRO A 175 12.51 2.20 0.13
C PRO A 175 12.49 2.46 1.64
N ILE A 176 11.53 3.27 2.07
CA ILE A 176 11.35 3.64 3.48
C ILE A 176 9.88 3.52 3.82
N LEU A 177 9.58 2.71 4.82
CA LEU A 177 8.27 2.62 5.44
C LEU A 177 8.20 3.49 6.68
N TRP A 178 7.18 4.35 6.74
CA TRP A 178 6.94 5.20 7.89
C TRP A 178 6.03 4.49 8.90
N LEU A 179 6.50 4.29 10.14
CA LEU A 179 5.68 3.82 11.25
C LEU A 179 4.84 4.98 11.80
N SER A 180 3.58 5.07 11.37
CA SER A 180 2.70 6.18 11.73
C SER A 180 1.24 5.75 11.75
N LYS A 181 0.42 6.47 12.54
CA LYS A 181 -1.05 6.35 12.56
C LYS A 181 -1.73 7.25 11.53
N ILE A 182 -0.97 8.08 10.83
CA ILE A 182 -1.47 8.96 9.78
C ILE A 182 -1.58 8.15 8.49
N GLU A 183 -2.66 8.30 7.74
CA GLU A 183 -2.76 7.69 6.42
C GLU A 183 -1.78 8.35 5.43
N GLY A 184 -1.07 7.53 4.68
CA GLY A 184 -0.11 8.00 3.67
C GLY A 184 0.50 6.85 2.90
N ASP A 185 1.14 7.18 1.78
CA ASP A 185 1.90 6.22 1.01
C ASP A 185 3.06 5.67 1.84
N ASN A 186 3.41 4.40 1.62
CA ASN A 186 4.50 3.71 2.34
C ASN A 186 4.40 3.83 3.88
N THR A 187 3.18 3.89 4.42
CA THR A 187 2.95 4.02 5.87
C THR A 187 2.40 2.73 6.46
N VAL A 188 2.94 2.35 7.62
CA VAL A 188 2.53 1.16 8.37
C VAL A 188 2.03 1.59 9.75
N TYR A 189 0.80 1.19 10.06
CA TYR A 189 0.26 1.37 11.41
C TYR A 189 1.02 0.50 12.40
N PRO A 190 1.49 1.05 13.54
CA PRO A 190 2.35 0.31 14.48
C PRO A 190 1.63 -0.87 15.14
N THR A 191 0.29 -0.82 15.25
CA THR A 191 -0.55 -1.89 15.79
C THR A 191 -0.76 -3.06 14.81
N ARG A 192 -0.34 -2.92 13.54
CA ARG A 192 -0.47 -3.95 12.51
C ARG A 192 0.80 -4.80 12.39
N LEU A 193 1.28 -5.38 13.49
CA LEU A 193 2.50 -6.20 13.52
C LEU A 193 2.49 -7.34 12.49
N ASN A 194 1.35 -8.01 12.28
CA ASN A 194 1.23 -9.07 11.27
C ASN A 194 1.46 -8.55 9.85
N TYR A 195 0.91 -7.39 9.51
CA TYR A 195 1.14 -6.76 8.21
C TYR A 195 2.61 -6.38 8.03
N LEU A 196 3.22 -5.77 9.05
CA LEU A 196 4.66 -5.45 9.03
C LEU A 196 5.51 -6.71 8.84
N MET A 197 5.17 -7.82 9.50
CA MET A 197 5.84 -9.12 9.33
C MET A 197 5.76 -9.59 7.88
N HIS A 198 4.56 -9.60 7.28
CA HIS A 198 4.38 -9.98 5.87
C HIS A 198 5.24 -9.14 4.94
N VAL A 199 5.19 -7.81 5.10
CA VAL A 199 5.93 -6.87 4.27
C VAL A 199 7.45 -7.07 4.36
N LEU A 200 7.97 -7.28 5.57
CA LEU A 200 9.39 -7.55 5.80
C LEU A 200 9.82 -8.89 5.19
N VAL A 201 9.03 -9.94 5.40
CA VAL A 201 9.31 -11.28 4.88
C VAL A 201 9.26 -11.31 3.35
N ASP A 202 8.29 -10.64 2.75
CA ASP A 202 8.16 -10.53 1.29
C ASP A 202 9.37 -9.80 0.69
N PHE A 203 9.82 -8.71 1.32
CA PHE A 203 11.03 -8.00 0.90
C PHE A 203 12.30 -8.88 0.98
N MET A 204 12.45 -9.64 2.07
CA MET A 204 13.59 -10.55 2.26
C MET A 204 13.60 -11.70 1.24
N LYS A 205 12.43 -12.23 0.87
CA LYS A 205 12.29 -13.33 -0.11
C LYS A 205 12.52 -12.88 -1.56
N LYS A 206 12.17 -11.64 -1.88
CA LYS A 206 12.10 -11.14 -3.25
C LYS A 206 13.46 -11.20 -3.94
N GLU A 207 13.49 -11.74 -5.16
CA GLU A 207 14.66 -11.91 -6.03
C GLU A 207 15.73 -12.89 -5.52
N ASN A 208 15.53 -13.55 -4.37
CA ASN A 208 16.45 -14.54 -3.80
C ASN A 208 17.90 -14.05 -3.68
N ILE A 209 18.09 -12.77 -3.36
CA ILE A 209 19.39 -12.13 -3.12
C ILE A 209 19.46 -11.61 -1.67
N PRO A 210 20.66 -11.54 -1.06
CA PRO A 210 20.80 -11.07 0.31
C PRO A 210 20.28 -9.65 0.49
N LYS A 211 19.57 -9.37 1.58
CA LYS A 211 18.97 -8.07 1.88
C LYS A 211 19.46 -7.50 3.21
N VAL A 212 19.29 -6.20 3.38
CA VAL A 212 19.45 -5.53 4.68
C VAL A 212 18.17 -4.78 5.06
N VAL A 213 17.76 -4.87 6.32
CA VAL A 213 16.62 -4.14 6.86
C VAL A 213 17.09 -3.34 8.07
N LEU A 214 16.66 -2.09 8.16
CA LEU A 214 16.84 -1.25 9.34
C LEU A 214 15.46 -1.02 9.97
N LEU A 215 15.26 -1.59 11.16
CA LEU A 215 14.01 -1.50 11.91
C LEU A 215 14.17 -0.51 13.07
N ASP A 216 14.03 0.77 12.77
CA ASP A 216 14.11 1.88 13.70
C ASP A 216 12.72 2.25 14.26
N GLY A 217 12.56 2.26 15.58
CA GLY A 217 11.26 2.49 16.22
C GLY A 217 10.65 1.27 16.90
N ILE A 218 11.48 0.32 17.32
CA ILE A 218 11.07 -0.81 18.15
C ILE A 218 10.38 -0.36 19.44
N GLU A 219 10.85 0.73 20.05
CA GLU A 219 10.26 1.31 21.26
C GLU A 219 8.81 1.70 21.03
N TYR A 220 8.49 2.20 19.83
CA TYR A 220 7.12 2.55 19.47
C TYR A 220 6.26 1.33 19.17
N LEU A 221 6.84 0.28 18.57
CA LEU A 221 6.13 -0.99 18.43
C LEU A 221 5.80 -1.59 19.80
N ILE A 222 6.74 -1.52 20.76
CA ILE A 222 6.55 -2.00 22.14
C ILE A 222 5.48 -1.18 22.84
N LEU A 223 5.53 0.15 22.72
CA LEU A 223 4.52 1.04 23.31
C LEU A 223 3.10 0.72 22.83
N GLU A 224 2.94 0.37 21.54
CA GLU A 224 1.63 0.17 20.92
C GLU A 224 1.10 -1.27 21.06
N ASN A 225 1.98 -2.27 21.22
CA ASN A 225 1.60 -3.69 21.18
C ASN A 225 1.98 -4.48 22.45
N GLY A 226 2.79 -3.91 23.34
CA GLY A 226 3.41 -4.59 24.47
C GLY A 226 4.67 -5.36 24.08
N PHE A 227 5.56 -5.52 25.06
CA PHE A 227 6.88 -6.14 24.88
C PHE A 227 6.79 -7.58 24.36
N ASP A 228 5.97 -8.43 24.98
CA ASP A 228 5.88 -9.85 24.62
C ASP A 228 5.48 -10.07 23.15
N ALA A 229 4.60 -9.23 22.61
CA ALA A 229 4.18 -9.30 21.22
C ALA A 229 5.33 -8.92 20.27
N VAL A 230 6.05 -7.85 20.58
CA VAL A 230 7.19 -7.38 19.78
C VAL A 230 8.39 -8.32 19.89
N PHE A 231 8.66 -8.89 21.07
CA PHE A 231 9.71 -9.88 21.25
C PHE A 231 9.46 -11.12 20.37
N LYS A 232 8.24 -11.68 20.42
CA LYS A 232 7.84 -12.79 19.53
C LYS A 232 7.93 -12.42 18.05
N PHE A 233 7.58 -11.19 17.70
CA PHE A 233 7.71 -10.66 16.34
C PHE A 233 9.18 -10.63 15.90
N LEU A 234 10.10 -10.11 16.72
CA LEU A 234 11.53 -10.09 16.41
C LEU A 234 12.13 -11.49 16.31
N THR A 235 11.77 -12.41 17.22
CA THR A 235 12.26 -13.80 17.15
C THR A 235 11.84 -14.46 15.84
N LYS A 236 10.57 -14.31 15.44
CA LYS A 236 10.10 -14.80 14.13
C LYS A 236 10.82 -14.12 12.97
N LEU A 237 11.06 -12.81 13.05
CA LEU A 237 11.82 -12.10 12.03
C LEU A 237 13.26 -12.61 11.92
N LYS A 238 13.90 -12.96 13.03
CA LYS A 238 15.22 -13.57 13.06
C LYS A 238 15.23 -14.88 12.28
N ASP A 239 14.26 -15.75 12.51
CA ASP A 239 14.14 -17.02 11.79
C ASP A 239 13.98 -16.80 10.28
N TYR A 240 13.12 -15.86 9.89
CA TYR A 240 12.97 -15.48 8.49
C TYR A 240 14.22 -14.84 7.90
N ALA A 241 14.94 -14.01 8.65
CA ALA A 241 16.18 -13.39 8.20
C ALA A 241 17.25 -14.45 7.90
N ILE A 242 17.38 -15.45 8.79
CA ILE A 242 18.27 -16.60 8.61
C ILE A 242 17.89 -17.39 7.35
N MET A 243 16.61 -17.72 7.19
CA MET A 243 16.13 -18.49 6.03
C MET A 243 16.32 -17.79 4.68
N ASN A 244 16.32 -16.45 4.66
CA ASN A 244 16.35 -15.66 3.44
C ASN A 244 17.66 -14.88 3.24
N ASN A 245 18.73 -15.24 3.97
CA ASN A 245 20.03 -14.60 3.88
C ASN A 245 19.98 -13.06 4.06
N ALA A 246 19.16 -12.60 5.00
CA ALA A 246 18.96 -11.19 5.29
C ALA A 246 19.56 -10.79 6.64
N ILE A 247 19.96 -9.52 6.74
CA ILE A 247 20.45 -8.90 7.97
C ILE A 247 19.42 -7.86 8.40
N ILE A 248 18.98 -7.92 9.65
CA ILE A 248 18.08 -6.93 10.24
C ILE A 248 18.84 -6.20 11.34
N LEU A 249 18.91 -4.89 11.26
CA LEU A 249 19.52 -4.01 12.24
C LEU A 249 18.44 -3.32 13.06
N VAL A 250 18.54 -3.40 14.38
CA VAL A 250 17.57 -2.83 15.33
C VAL A 250 18.32 -1.92 16.30
N PRO A 251 18.19 -0.58 16.20
CA PRO A 251 18.68 0.30 17.24
C PRO A 251 17.84 0.11 18.50
N ILE A 252 18.50 -0.03 19.65
CA ILE A 252 17.86 -0.12 20.96
C ILE A 252 18.44 0.94 21.87
N ILE A 253 17.56 1.73 22.49
CA ILE A 253 17.95 2.67 23.54
C ILE A 253 17.79 1.98 24.90
N LYS A 254 18.90 1.51 25.49
CA LYS A 254 18.91 0.76 26.75
C LYS A 254 18.19 1.47 27.91
N ASP A 255 18.22 2.81 27.93
CA ASP A 255 17.65 3.61 29.02
C ASP A 255 16.11 3.71 28.99
N VAL A 256 15.47 3.16 27.95
CA VAL A 256 14.01 3.25 27.75
C VAL A 256 13.31 1.92 28.10
N HIS A 257 14.06 0.87 28.42
CA HIS A 257 13.56 -0.48 28.65
C HIS A 257 13.74 -0.92 30.11
N ASP A 258 12.81 -1.75 30.59
CA ASP A 258 12.95 -2.42 31.89
C ASP A 258 14.14 -3.40 31.87
N GLU A 259 14.82 -3.58 33.00
CA GLU A 259 16.01 -4.45 33.13
C GLU A 259 15.72 -5.87 32.64
N ARG A 260 14.50 -6.36 32.87
CA ARG A 260 14.02 -7.66 32.39
C ARG A 260 13.92 -7.70 30.86
N GLU A 261 13.38 -6.66 30.24
CA GLU A 261 13.22 -6.56 28.79
C GLU A 261 14.57 -6.53 28.10
N VAL A 262 15.49 -5.71 28.62
CA VAL A 262 16.87 -5.62 28.13
C VAL A 262 17.53 -7.00 28.22
N ALA A 263 17.45 -7.68 29.36
CA ALA A 263 18.06 -8.99 29.56
C ALA A 263 17.54 -10.05 28.56
N LEU A 264 16.23 -10.04 28.28
CA LEU A 264 15.63 -10.95 27.30
C LEU A 264 16.11 -10.64 25.88
N ILE A 265 16.10 -9.36 25.48
CA ILE A 265 16.55 -8.94 24.16
C ILE A 265 18.05 -9.25 23.96
N THR A 266 18.91 -8.87 24.89
CA THR A 266 20.37 -9.08 24.77
C THR A 266 20.76 -10.56 24.82
N ARG A 267 19.91 -11.42 25.38
CA ARG A 267 20.13 -12.87 25.37
C ARG A 267 19.73 -13.52 24.05
N GLU A 268 18.69 -13.00 23.40
CA GLU A 268 18.11 -13.57 22.18
C GLU A 268 18.78 -13.07 20.89
N PHE A 269 19.26 -11.82 20.90
CA PHE A 269 19.80 -11.13 19.73
C PHE A 269 21.23 -10.61 19.99
N THR A 270 22.11 -10.80 19.01
CA THR A 270 23.53 -10.43 19.10
C THR A 270 23.72 -8.91 18.98
N ASN A 271 24.57 -8.31 19.81
CA ASN A 271 24.97 -6.92 19.64
C ASN A 271 26.04 -6.80 18.54
N VAL A 272 25.95 -5.77 17.70
CA VAL A 272 26.94 -5.55 16.62
C VAL A 272 28.38 -5.43 17.13
N ARG A 273 28.58 -4.93 18.37
CA ARG A 273 29.92 -4.80 18.97
C ARG A 273 30.54 -6.14 19.38
N ASP A 274 29.72 -7.15 19.64
CA ASP A 274 30.21 -8.48 20.03
C ASP A 274 30.86 -9.22 18.84
N ILE A 275 30.69 -8.69 17.63
CA ILE A 275 31.14 -9.28 16.36
C ILE A 275 32.46 -8.63 15.89
N GLY A 276 32.97 -7.60 16.60
CA GLY A 276 34.24 -6.96 16.27
C GLY A 276 34.22 -6.15 14.98
N CYS A 277 33.08 -5.52 14.64
CA CYS A 277 32.96 -4.55 13.54
C CYS A 277 33.39 -3.14 13.96
#